data_AF-A0A7C8HCR5-F1
#
_entry.id   AF-A0A7C8HCR5-F1
#
_cell.length_a   1.000
_cell.length_b   1.000
_cell.length_c   1.000
_cell.angle_alpha   90.00
_cell.angle_beta   90.00
_cell.angle_gamma   90.00
#
_symmetry.space_group_name_H-M   'P 1'
#
loop_
_entity.id
_entity.type
_entity.pdbx_description
1 polymer ?
#
loop_
_entity_poly.entity_id
_entity_poly.type
_entity_poly.pdbx_seq_one_letter_code
_entity_poly.pdbx_strand_id
1 'polypeptide(L)'
;MAIGVKNFEPLENQRSVRATSAGSTRGTLTITFNGSYQRVGNGVKANVTGNASWSGFDFLYNSKNNPAVGEDFIGVAWSGGFTSPSSSCTATWNLGGSQTVYLSEAIANAGRVWEFEEFRDVAGKYMIYVDNVDINMELSKASLTGNGNTAEVVLKYIHTYQKVNGGISISASPGGVGTGFSLSNTDKQWSISCLLTGLPQ
;
A
#
# COMPACT_ATOMS: atom_id res chain seq x y z
N MET A 1 -23.54 33.50 34.43
CA MET A 1 -22.99 33.70 33.08
C MET A 1 -22.27 32.40 32.72
N ALA A 2 -22.93 31.47 32.04
CA ALA A 2 -22.37 30.15 31.71
C ALA A 2 -21.86 30.19 30.27
N ILE A 3 -20.54 30.06 30.10
CA ILE A 3 -19.87 30.01 28.80
C ILE A 3 -20.28 28.68 28.13
N GLY A 4 -20.78 28.78 26.90
CA GLY A 4 -21.55 27.75 26.21
C GLY A 4 -20.77 26.47 25.88
N VAL A 5 -21.33 25.35 26.30
CA VAL A 5 -21.01 23.99 25.84
C VAL A 5 -22.06 23.54 24.80
N LYS A 6 -22.39 24.40 23.82
CA LYS A 6 -23.46 24.10 22.84
C LYS A 6 -22.98 23.73 21.43
N ASN A 7 -21.68 23.75 21.17
CA ASN A 7 -21.13 23.50 19.81
C ASN A 7 -20.13 22.33 19.76
N PHE A 8 -20.13 21.44 20.75
CA PHE A 8 -19.33 20.22 20.67
C PHE A 8 -20.26 19.11 20.20
N GLU A 9 -20.18 18.78 18.91
CA GLU A 9 -20.70 17.49 18.46
C GLU A 9 -20.01 16.38 19.27
N PRO A 10 -20.74 15.36 19.74
CA PRO A 10 -20.13 14.18 20.34
C PRO A 10 -19.07 13.63 19.38
N LEU A 11 -17.90 13.25 19.88
CA LEU A 11 -16.84 12.62 19.05
C LEU A 11 -17.37 11.41 18.26
N GLU A 12 -18.39 10.75 18.80
CA GLU A 12 -19.11 9.61 18.23
C GLU A 12 -19.89 9.96 16.94
N ASN A 13 -20.15 11.25 16.68
CA ASN A 13 -20.84 11.76 15.50
C ASN A 13 -19.90 12.37 14.44
N GLN A 14 -18.58 12.38 14.66
CA GLN A 14 -17.65 12.85 13.64
C GLN A 14 -17.61 11.86 12.46
N ARG A 15 -18.26 12.26 11.35
CA ARG A 15 -18.20 11.54 10.08
C ARG A 15 -16.76 11.21 9.72
N SER A 16 -16.54 9.97 9.29
CA SER A 16 -15.27 9.56 8.69
C SER A 16 -14.91 10.52 7.55
N VAL A 17 -13.75 11.17 7.66
CA VAL A 17 -13.24 12.06 6.62
C VAL A 17 -12.48 11.20 5.64
N ARG A 18 -12.84 11.27 4.35
CA ARG A 18 -12.07 10.60 3.31
C ARG A 18 -10.74 11.33 3.12
N ALA A 19 -9.64 10.59 3.21
CA ALA A 19 -8.39 11.02 2.64
C ALA A 19 -8.48 10.93 1.10
N THR A 20 -7.66 11.70 0.38
CA THR A 20 -7.65 11.73 -1.08
C THR A 20 -7.42 10.35 -1.67
N SER A 21 -8.23 9.90 -2.63
CA SER A 21 -7.93 8.68 -3.41
C SER A 21 -6.90 8.98 -4.50
N ALA A 22 -5.96 8.07 -4.73
CA ALA A 22 -4.92 8.23 -5.73
C ALA A 22 -4.74 6.96 -6.56
N GLY A 23 -4.28 7.09 -7.79
CA GLY A 23 -4.00 5.97 -8.68
C GLY A 23 -2.82 6.24 -9.60
N SER A 24 -2.18 5.16 -10.05
CA SER A 24 -1.07 5.21 -10.99
C SER A 24 -1.11 3.98 -11.90
N THR A 25 -0.73 4.15 -13.17
CA THR A 25 -0.74 3.08 -14.17
C THR A 25 0.59 3.05 -14.91
N ARG A 26 1.08 1.85 -15.18
CA ARG A 26 2.24 1.61 -16.04
C ARG A 26 2.15 0.23 -16.67
N GLY A 27 2.26 0.17 -18.00
CA GLY A 27 1.92 -1.05 -18.74
C GLY A 27 0.44 -1.37 -18.53
N THR A 28 0.12 -2.65 -18.32
CA THR A 28 -1.23 -3.11 -17.99
C THR A 28 -1.52 -3.11 -16.47
N LEU A 29 -0.55 -2.69 -15.63
CA LEU A 29 -0.74 -2.59 -14.18
C LEU A 29 -1.35 -1.24 -13.79
N THR A 30 -2.39 -1.28 -12.96
CA THR A 30 -2.93 -0.13 -12.26
C THR A 30 -2.87 -0.36 -10.76
N ILE A 31 -2.39 0.64 -10.01
CA ILE A 31 -2.51 0.68 -8.55
C ILE A 31 -3.49 1.78 -8.15
N THR A 32 -4.28 1.51 -7.12
CA THR A 32 -5.15 2.50 -6.47
C THR A 32 -4.92 2.49 -4.97
N PHE A 33 -5.06 3.65 -4.35
CA PHE A 33 -4.90 3.81 -2.92
C PHE A 33 -5.99 4.72 -2.38
N ASN A 34 -6.67 4.26 -1.35
CA ASN A 34 -7.79 4.95 -0.72
C ASN A 34 -7.55 5.04 0.79
N GLY A 35 -8.04 6.11 1.40
CA GLY A 35 -7.94 6.30 2.83
C GLY A 35 -9.17 6.97 3.41
N SER A 36 -9.42 6.69 4.67
CA SER A 36 -10.37 7.43 5.48
C SER A 36 -9.90 7.46 6.92
N TYR A 37 -10.30 8.48 7.68
CA TYR A 37 -9.94 8.58 9.09
C TYR A 37 -11.10 9.10 9.94
N GLN A 38 -11.01 8.77 11.22
CA GLN A 38 -11.89 9.26 12.28
C GLN A 38 -11.04 9.73 13.47
N ARG A 39 -11.45 10.81 14.13
CA ARG A 39 -10.82 11.19 15.40
C ARG A 39 -11.32 10.28 16.51
N VAL A 40 -10.41 9.88 17.39
CA VAL A 40 -10.73 9.01 18.54
C VAL A 40 -10.07 9.64 19.77
N GLY A 41 -10.86 10.26 20.63
CA GLY A 41 -10.35 11.07 21.74
C GLY A 41 -9.42 12.18 21.24
N ASN A 42 -8.18 12.20 21.73
CA ASN A 42 -7.14 13.14 21.31
C ASN A 42 -6.35 12.70 20.07
N GLY A 43 -6.70 11.54 19.50
CA GLY A 43 -5.98 10.88 18.43
C GLY A 43 -6.79 10.70 17.16
N VAL A 44 -6.28 9.82 16.30
CA VAL A 44 -6.87 9.48 15.01
C VAL A 44 -6.69 8.00 14.72
N LYS A 45 -7.69 7.41 14.06
CA LYS A 45 -7.64 6.08 13.47
C LYS A 45 -7.98 6.21 11.99
N ALA A 46 -7.11 5.69 11.13
CA ALA A 46 -7.25 5.71 9.68
C ALA A 46 -7.31 4.28 9.14
N ASN A 47 -8.20 4.05 8.19
CA ASN A 47 -8.22 2.85 7.37
C ASN A 47 -7.67 3.21 6.00
N VAL A 48 -6.64 2.50 5.57
CA VAL A 48 -6.04 2.67 4.23
C VAL A 48 -6.15 1.37 3.46
N THR A 49 -6.61 1.45 2.23
CA THR A 49 -6.80 0.31 1.34
C THR A 49 -6.08 0.52 0.03
N GLY A 50 -5.17 -0.40 -0.30
CA GLY A 50 -4.42 -0.41 -1.54
C GLY A 50 -4.92 -1.53 -2.43
N ASN A 51 -4.89 -1.32 -3.74
CA ASN A 51 -5.19 -2.33 -4.73
C ASN A 51 -4.19 -2.24 -5.88
N ALA A 52 -3.73 -3.37 -6.37
CA ALA A 52 -2.94 -3.49 -7.59
C ALA A 52 -3.59 -4.52 -8.50
N SER A 53 -3.84 -4.18 -9.76
CA SER A 53 -4.47 -5.08 -10.71
C SER A 53 -3.87 -4.95 -12.11
N TRP A 54 -3.63 -6.10 -12.71
CA TRP A 54 -3.18 -6.23 -14.09
C TRP A 54 -4.39 -6.42 -15.01
N SER A 55 -4.54 -5.61 -16.05
CA SER A 55 -5.61 -5.79 -17.04
C SER A 55 -5.35 -6.95 -18.03
N GLY A 56 -4.46 -7.87 -17.69
CA GLY A 56 -3.97 -8.94 -18.56
C GLY A 56 -2.82 -8.53 -19.49
N PHE A 57 -2.76 -9.19 -20.66
CA PHE A 57 -1.67 -9.03 -21.62
C PHE A 57 -2.01 -8.02 -22.73
N ASP A 58 -1.06 -7.14 -23.06
CA ASP A 58 -1.13 -6.27 -24.23
C ASP A 58 -0.95 -7.04 -25.55
N PHE A 59 -1.34 -6.41 -26.66
CA PHE A 59 -1.32 -7.04 -27.99
C PHE A 59 0.11 -7.36 -28.49
N LEU A 60 1.08 -6.52 -28.11
CA LEU A 60 2.50 -6.66 -28.49
C LEU A 60 3.29 -7.14 -27.27
N TYR A 61 2.94 -8.34 -26.79
CA TYR A 61 3.44 -8.92 -25.53
C TYR A 61 4.91 -8.59 -25.28
N ASN A 62 5.16 -7.96 -24.13
CA ASN A 62 6.50 -7.74 -23.59
C ASN A 62 6.45 -7.87 -22.07
N SER A 63 7.43 -8.56 -21.48
CA SER A 63 7.42 -8.80 -20.04
C SER A 63 7.53 -7.53 -19.20
N LYS A 64 8.00 -6.41 -19.77
CA LYS A 64 8.12 -5.14 -19.05
C LYS A 64 6.78 -4.49 -18.74
N ASN A 65 5.78 -4.64 -19.60
CA ASN A 65 4.49 -3.95 -19.48
C ASN A 65 3.34 -4.90 -19.13
N ASN A 66 3.65 -6.15 -18.78
CA ASN A 66 2.68 -7.23 -18.56
C ASN A 66 3.12 -8.09 -17.37
N PRO A 67 2.22 -8.93 -16.82
CA PRO A 67 2.61 -9.95 -15.87
C PRO A 67 3.76 -10.82 -16.40
N ALA A 68 4.75 -11.07 -15.55
CA ALA A 68 6.00 -11.69 -15.94
C ALA A 68 6.58 -12.59 -14.84
N VAL A 69 7.52 -13.44 -15.23
CA VAL A 69 8.25 -14.29 -14.28
C VAL A 69 9.06 -13.45 -13.31
N GLY A 70 9.04 -13.85 -12.04
CA GLY A 70 9.66 -13.12 -10.94
C GLY A 70 8.68 -12.90 -9.80
N GLU A 71 9.22 -12.46 -8.67
CA GLU A 71 8.46 -11.98 -7.53
C GLU A 71 8.21 -10.48 -7.67
N ASP A 72 6.96 -10.09 -7.47
CA ASP A 72 6.57 -8.69 -7.40
C ASP A 72 6.37 -8.28 -5.94
N PHE A 73 6.51 -6.97 -5.69
CA PHE A 73 6.47 -6.42 -4.34
C PHE A 73 5.44 -5.30 -4.26
N ILE A 74 4.64 -5.31 -3.21
CA ILE A 74 3.72 -4.23 -2.90
C ILE A 74 3.88 -3.84 -1.44
N GLY A 75 3.76 -2.57 -1.11
CA GLY A 75 3.94 -2.14 0.26
C GLY A 75 3.44 -0.75 0.53
N VAL A 76 3.28 -0.48 1.82
CA VAL A 76 2.83 0.80 2.34
C VAL A 76 3.87 1.33 3.30
N ALA A 77 4.26 2.59 3.11
CA ALA A 77 5.14 3.32 4.02
C ALA A 77 4.42 4.58 4.52
N TRP A 78 4.56 4.88 5.81
CA TRP A 78 3.86 6.00 6.46
C TRP A 78 4.73 6.72 7.48
N SER A 79 4.48 8.02 7.66
CA SER A 79 5.16 8.88 8.63
C SER A 79 4.18 9.39 9.69
N GLY A 80 4.62 10.34 10.52
CA GLY A 80 3.76 11.02 11.49
C GLY A 80 3.59 10.25 12.81
N GLY A 81 4.42 9.24 13.08
CA GLY A 81 4.38 8.48 14.34
C GLY A 81 3.08 7.69 14.55
N PHE A 82 2.49 7.21 13.45
CA PHE A 82 1.36 6.28 13.50
C PHE A 82 1.86 4.86 13.76
N THR A 83 1.10 4.11 14.55
CA THR A 83 1.23 2.66 14.70
C THR A 83 0.28 1.96 13.74
N SER A 84 0.61 0.74 13.31
CA SER A 84 -0.30 -0.09 12.50
C SER A 84 -0.74 -1.32 13.30
N PRO A 85 -1.93 -1.29 13.94
CA PRO A 85 -2.42 -2.41 14.75
C PRO A 85 -2.89 -3.59 13.91
N SER A 86 -3.27 -3.35 12.64
CA SER A 86 -3.67 -4.40 11.71
C SER A 86 -3.18 -4.09 10.30
N SER A 87 -2.70 -5.12 9.62
CA SER A 87 -2.28 -5.05 8.23
C SER A 87 -2.46 -6.42 7.58
N SER A 88 -3.08 -6.47 6.41
CA SER A 88 -3.18 -7.68 5.61
C SER A 88 -2.91 -7.37 4.14
N CYS A 89 -2.40 -8.37 3.43
CA CYS A 89 -2.23 -8.37 1.99
C CYS A 89 -2.71 -9.71 1.45
N THR A 90 -3.53 -9.67 0.41
CA THR A 90 -4.08 -10.86 -0.26
C THR A 90 -3.91 -10.72 -1.76
N ALA A 91 -3.63 -11.83 -2.44
CA ALA A 91 -3.49 -11.86 -3.88
C ALA A 91 -4.37 -12.96 -4.48
N THR A 92 -4.88 -12.75 -5.70
CA THR A 92 -5.68 -13.72 -6.45
C THR A 92 -5.15 -13.92 -7.85
N TRP A 93 -5.22 -15.15 -8.33
CA TRP A 93 -4.87 -15.48 -9.71
C TRP A 93 -5.97 -15.04 -10.68
N ASN A 94 -5.58 -14.78 -11.93
CA ASN A 94 -6.48 -14.41 -13.02
C ASN A 94 -7.54 -15.47 -13.38
N LEU A 95 -7.31 -16.73 -13.03
CA LEU A 95 -8.28 -17.82 -13.21
C LEU A 95 -9.04 -18.15 -11.91
N GLY A 96 -8.93 -17.30 -10.90
CA GLY A 96 -9.48 -17.51 -9.56
C GLY A 96 -8.57 -18.33 -8.65
N GLY A 97 -8.89 -18.31 -7.35
CA GLY A 97 -8.06 -18.89 -6.30
C GLY A 97 -7.05 -17.90 -5.73
N SER A 98 -6.55 -18.21 -4.53
CA SER A 98 -5.62 -17.35 -3.80
C SER A 98 -4.17 -17.63 -4.19
N GLN A 99 -3.39 -16.56 -4.31
CA GLN A 99 -1.94 -16.62 -4.30
C GLN A 99 -1.43 -16.41 -2.87
N THR A 100 -0.37 -17.14 -2.52
CA THR A 100 0.33 -16.95 -1.25
C THR A 100 1.16 -15.68 -1.31
N VAL A 101 1.05 -14.88 -0.26
CA VAL A 101 1.76 -13.61 -0.09
C VAL A 101 2.58 -13.69 1.18
N TYR A 102 3.84 -13.24 1.14
CA TYR A 102 4.74 -13.22 2.28
C TYR A 102 5.05 -11.78 2.70
N LEU A 103 5.13 -11.52 4.00
CA LEU A 103 5.64 -10.24 4.51
C LEU A 103 7.17 -10.28 4.39
N SER A 104 7.72 -9.61 3.38
CA SER A 104 9.15 -9.66 3.03
C SER A 104 10.00 -8.67 3.82
N GLU A 105 9.43 -7.52 4.20
CA GLU A 105 10.13 -6.52 5.03
C GLU A 105 9.16 -5.69 5.86
N ALA A 106 9.60 -5.26 7.05
CA ALA A 106 8.80 -4.45 7.95
C ALA A 106 9.66 -3.55 8.85
N ILE A 107 9.36 -2.25 8.85
CA ILE A 107 9.88 -1.32 9.84
C ILE A 107 8.76 -0.93 10.80
N ALA A 108 9.00 -1.13 12.10
CA ALA A 108 8.06 -0.78 13.15
C ALA A 108 7.61 0.69 12.99
N ASN A 109 6.29 0.90 12.96
CA ASN A 109 5.66 2.21 12.86
C ASN A 109 6.06 3.05 11.62
N ALA A 110 6.55 2.41 10.55
CA ALA A 110 7.00 3.14 9.37
C ALA A 110 6.73 2.45 8.01
N GLY A 111 6.67 1.12 7.96
CA GLY A 111 6.39 0.46 6.69
C GLY A 111 6.20 -1.05 6.74
N ARG A 112 5.49 -1.58 5.75
CA ARG A 112 5.32 -3.02 5.48
C ARG A 112 5.45 -3.25 3.98
N VAL A 113 6.16 -4.30 3.59
CA VAL A 113 6.29 -4.75 2.20
C VAL A 113 5.99 -6.23 2.14
N TRP A 114 5.19 -6.61 1.16
CA TRP A 114 4.83 -7.97 0.84
C TRP A 114 5.40 -8.36 -0.51
N GLU A 115 5.68 -9.65 -0.66
CA GLU A 115 6.13 -10.28 -1.90
C GLU A 115 5.23 -11.44 -2.28
N PHE A 116 5.15 -11.71 -3.59
CA PHE A 116 4.44 -12.84 -4.16
C PHE A 116 5.00 -13.17 -5.54
N GLU A 117 4.93 -14.44 -5.94
CA GLU A 117 5.24 -14.85 -7.31
C GLU A 117 4.14 -14.31 -8.25
N GLU A 118 4.52 -13.52 -9.25
CA GLU A 118 3.58 -12.83 -10.13
C GLU A 118 3.03 -13.76 -11.22
N PHE A 119 3.86 -14.63 -11.78
CA PHE A 119 3.52 -15.47 -12.94
C PHE A 119 3.98 -16.90 -12.74
N ARG A 120 3.12 -17.86 -13.09
CA ARG A 120 3.42 -19.29 -12.98
C ARG A 120 2.96 -20.08 -14.21
N ASP A 121 3.80 -21.01 -14.65
CA ASP A 121 3.42 -22.09 -15.56
C ASP A 121 2.86 -23.27 -14.74
N VAL A 122 1.58 -23.61 -14.96
CA VAL A 122 0.92 -24.74 -14.30
C VAL A 122 1.16 -26.00 -15.12
N ALA A 123 2.34 -26.59 -14.94
CA ALA A 123 2.74 -27.89 -15.48
C ALA A 123 2.51 -28.03 -17.01
N GLY A 124 2.78 -26.96 -17.77
CA GLY A 124 2.64 -26.92 -19.23
C GLY A 124 1.20 -26.92 -19.73
N LYS A 125 0.19 -26.76 -18.85
CA LYS A 125 -1.22 -26.74 -19.24
C LYS A 125 -1.73 -25.33 -19.53
N TYR A 126 -1.45 -24.40 -18.63
CA TYR A 126 -1.83 -23.01 -18.76
C TYR A 126 -0.94 -22.13 -17.89
N MET A 127 -0.85 -20.86 -18.26
CA MET A 127 -0.13 -19.83 -17.52
C MET A 127 -1.14 -19.05 -16.67
N ILE A 128 -0.79 -18.84 -15.40
CA ILE A 128 -1.55 -17.97 -14.50
C ILE A 128 -0.68 -16.79 -14.06
N TYR A 129 -1.33 -15.69 -13.76
CA TYR A 129 -0.70 -14.51 -13.19
C TYR A 129 -1.58 -13.90 -12.10
N VAL A 130 -0.97 -13.08 -11.25
CA VAL A 130 -1.69 -12.39 -10.20
C VAL A 130 -2.52 -11.27 -10.82
N ASP A 131 -3.84 -11.41 -10.77
CA ASP A 131 -4.76 -10.44 -11.37
C ASP A 131 -5.06 -9.28 -10.43
N ASN A 132 -5.06 -9.56 -9.13
CA ASN A 132 -5.44 -8.59 -8.12
C ASN A 132 -4.69 -8.82 -6.81
N VAL A 133 -4.22 -7.73 -6.21
CA VAL A 133 -3.59 -7.69 -4.89
C VAL A 133 -4.25 -6.59 -4.07
N ASP A 134 -4.79 -6.96 -2.91
CA ASP A 134 -5.46 -6.04 -1.99
C ASP A 134 -4.66 -5.91 -0.69
N ILE A 135 -4.46 -4.67 -0.27
CA ILE A 135 -3.91 -4.30 1.02
C ILE A 135 -5.00 -3.65 1.85
N ASN A 136 -5.14 -4.09 3.10
CA ASN A 136 -5.99 -3.44 4.09
C ASN A 136 -5.16 -3.17 5.34
N MET A 137 -5.08 -1.91 5.76
CA MET A 137 -4.34 -1.53 6.95
C MET A 137 -5.10 -0.52 7.79
N GLU A 138 -4.91 -0.65 9.10
CA GLU A 138 -5.24 0.38 10.06
C GLU A 138 -3.96 1.13 10.45
N LEU A 139 -4.07 2.45 10.53
CA LEU A 139 -3.08 3.34 11.12
C LEU A 139 -3.72 4.07 12.28
N SER A 140 -3.06 4.10 13.44
CA SER A 140 -3.57 4.76 14.64
C SER A 140 -2.51 5.64 15.28
N LYS A 141 -2.96 6.75 15.85
CA LYS A 141 -2.12 7.68 16.61
C LYS A 141 -2.92 8.18 17.80
N ALA A 142 -2.40 7.98 19.01
CA ALA A 142 -3.12 8.27 20.25
C ALA A 142 -3.24 9.78 20.56
N SER A 143 -2.27 10.58 20.10
CA SER A 143 -2.24 12.03 20.30
C SER A 143 -1.64 12.71 19.08
N LEU A 144 -2.32 13.74 18.59
CA LEU A 144 -1.89 14.54 17.46
C LEU A 144 -0.70 15.44 17.81
N THR A 145 0.34 15.45 16.98
CA THR A 145 1.64 16.12 17.17
C THR A 145 2.05 17.01 16.00
N GLY A 146 1.15 17.35 15.07
CA GLY A 146 1.46 18.05 13.82
C GLY A 146 1.24 19.57 13.79
N ASN A 147 0.66 20.19 14.83
CA ASN A 147 0.30 21.61 14.85
C ASN A 147 -0.48 22.09 13.60
N GLY A 148 -1.35 21.24 13.06
CA GLY A 148 -2.12 21.51 11.85
C GLY A 148 -1.54 20.89 10.57
N ASN A 149 -0.31 20.36 10.62
CA ASN A 149 0.25 19.56 9.52
C ASN A 149 -0.45 18.21 9.40
N THR A 150 -0.39 17.63 8.20
CA THR A 150 -0.93 16.30 7.90
C THR A 150 0.18 15.36 7.44
N ALA A 151 -0.03 14.05 7.60
CA ALA A 151 0.86 12.99 7.19
C ALA A 151 0.46 12.49 5.81
N GLU A 152 1.47 11.96 5.13
CA GLU A 152 1.33 11.24 3.89
C GLU A 152 1.59 9.75 4.11
N VAL A 153 0.89 8.95 3.31
CA VAL A 153 1.08 7.51 3.23
C VAL A 153 1.34 7.16 1.78
N VAL A 154 2.35 6.35 1.53
CA VAL A 154 2.78 5.96 0.19
C VAL A 154 2.46 4.49 -0.03
N LEU A 155 1.66 4.19 -1.05
CA LEU A 155 1.57 2.86 -1.64
C LEU A 155 2.56 2.78 -2.80
N LYS A 156 3.36 1.72 -2.83
CA LYS A 156 4.29 1.46 -3.92
C LYS A 156 4.19 0.01 -4.36
N TYR A 157 4.42 -0.19 -5.65
CA TYR A 157 4.53 -1.49 -6.29
C TYR A 157 5.85 -1.56 -7.06
N ILE A 158 6.56 -2.67 -6.96
CA ILE A 158 7.75 -2.99 -7.75
C ILE A 158 7.41 -4.21 -8.60
N HIS A 159 7.39 -4.01 -9.91
CA HIS A 159 7.27 -5.08 -10.88
C HIS A 159 8.65 -5.55 -11.30
N THR A 160 8.86 -6.87 -11.27
CA THR A 160 10.03 -7.54 -11.81
C THR A 160 9.63 -8.37 -13.01
N TYR A 161 10.48 -8.31 -14.04
CA TYR A 161 10.27 -9.06 -15.29
C TYR A 161 11.48 -9.95 -15.57
N GLN A 162 11.98 -10.51 -14.47
CA GLN A 162 13.02 -11.53 -14.35
C GLN A 162 12.92 -12.17 -12.96
N LYS A 163 13.58 -13.32 -12.77
CA LYS A 163 13.83 -13.87 -11.43
C LYS A 163 14.55 -12.85 -10.55
N VAL A 164 14.06 -12.65 -9.32
CA VAL A 164 14.67 -11.74 -8.35
C VAL A 164 16.06 -12.22 -7.95
N ASN A 165 16.97 -11.26 -7.90
CA ASN A 165 18.29 -11.40 -7.32
C ASN A 165 18.51 -10.19 -6.41
N GLY A 166 18.82 -10.40 -5.14
CA GLY A 166 19.01 -9.32 -4.16
C GLY A 166 17.97 -9.30 -3.05
N GLY A 167 17.80 -8.13 -2.44
CA GLY A 167 16.93 -7.95 -1.28
C GLY A 167 16.10 -6.67 -1.37
N ILE A 168 14.90 -6.75 -0.79
CA ILE A 168 13.99 -5.63 -0.57
C ILE A 168 14.42 -4.87 0.69
N SER A 169 14.30 -3.54 0.69
CA SER A 169 14.57 -2.73 1.87
C SER A 169 13.63 -1.52 1.93
N ILE A 170 13.22 -1.16 3.15
CA ILE A 170 12.38 0.01 3.39
C ILE A 170 13.27 1.20 3.78
N SER A 171 13.15 2.29 3.04
CA SER A 171 13.75 3.60 3.34
C SER A 171 12.79 4.44 4.20
N ALA A 172 12.38 3.93 5.35
CA ALA A 172 11.46 4.62 6.26
C ALA A 172 11.96 4.54 7.70
N SER A 173 11.71 5.59 8.46
CA SER A 173 12.03 5.67 9.88
C SER A 173 10.82 6.18 10.66
N PRO A 174 10.76 5.94 11.99
CA PRO A 174 9.69 6.51 12.82
C PRO A 174 9.61 8.05 12.74
N GLY A 175 10.72 8.72 12.42
CA GLY A 175 10.79 10.18 12.26
C GLY A 175 10.48 10.70 10.85
N GLY A 176 10.30 9.84 9.87
CA GLY A 176 10.04 10.23 8.48
C GLY A 176 10.21 9.09 7.49
N VAL A 177 9.43 9.13 6.41
CA VAL A 177 9.52 8.19 5.29
C VAL A 177 10.37 8.84 4.19
N GLY A 178 11.35 8.11 3.68
CA GLY A 178 12.08 8.46 2.46
C GLY A 178 11.26 8.10 1.22
N THR A 179 11.83 7.34 0.29
CA THR A 179 11.20 6.99 -0.99
C THR A 179 10.24 5.79 -0.95
N GLY A 180 9.82 5.37 0.25
CA GLY A 180 9.13 4.09 0.46
C GLY A 180 10.13 2.94 0.56
N PHE A 181 10.10 2.00 -0.37
CA PHE A 181 10.98 0.82 -0.39
C PHE A 181 11.61 0.57 -1.76
N SER A 182 12.70 -0.21 -1.80
CA SER A 182 13.49 -0.48 -3.02
C SER A 182 13.98 -1.92 -3.07
N LEU A 183 14.04 -2.48 -4.27
CA LEU A 183 14.65 -3.78 -4.54
C LEU A 183 16.05 -3.58 -5.14
N SER A 184 17.04 -4.23 -4.55
CA SER A 184 18.43 -4.19 -4.99
C SER A 184 18.76 -5.36 -5.92
N ASN A 185 19.81 -5.22 -6.74
CA ASN A 185 20.44 -6.28 -7.55
C ASN A 185 19.56 -7.01 -8.59
N THR A 186 18.34 -6.52 -8.81
CA THR A 186 17.44 -6.96 -9.88
C THR A 186 17.41 -5.88 -10.95
N ASP A 187 17.93 -6.17 -12.15
CA ASP A 187 18.12 -5.16 -13.21
C ASP A 187 16.80 -4.81 -13.90
N LYS A 188 16.00 -5.84 -14.19
CA LYS A 188 14.72 -5.76 -14.89
C LYS A 188 13.60 -5.56 -13.89
N GLN A 189 13.48 -4.32 -13.46
CA GLN A 189 12.41 -3.89 -12.60
C GLN A 189 11.95 -2.48 -12.94
N TRP A 190 10.75 -2.14 -12.48
CA TRP A 190 10.36 -0.76 -12.31
C TRP A 190 9.34 -0.63 -11.18
N SER A 191 9.14 0.59 -10.71
CA SER A 191 8.14 0.88 -9.69
C SER A 191 7.16 1.96 -10.10
N ILE A 192 5.95 1.88 -9.56
CA ILE A 192 4.97 2.98 -9.53
C ILE A 192 4.50 3.20 -8.10
N SER A 193 4.00 4.41 -7.83
CA SER A 193 3.57 4.79 -6.48
C SER A 193 2.41 5.77 -6.54
N CYS A 194 1.60 5.76 -5.50
CA CYS A 194 0.56 6.76 -5.27
C CYS A 194 0.51 7.13 -3.79
N LEU A 195 0.02 8.34 -3.49
CA LEU A 195 0.07 8.93 -2.17
C LEU A 195 -1.32 9.26 -1.65
N LEU A 196 -1.57 8.94 -0.38
CA LEU A 196 -2.66 9.52 0.39
C LEU A 196 -2.11 10.70 1.16
N THR A 197 -2.85 11.80 1.15
CA THR A 197 -2.52 13.01 1.91
C THR A 197 -3.66 13.32 2.88
N GLY A 198 -3.40 14.20 3.85
CA GLY A 198 -4.45 14.74 4.70
C GLY A 198 -4.76 13.94 5.97
N LEU A 199 -3.95 12.94 6.32
CA LEU A 199 -4.08 12.27 7.62
C LEU A 199 -3.61 13.22 8.74
N PRO A 200 -4.43 13.57 9.75
CA PRO A 200 -4.01 14.48 10.81
C PRO A 200 -2.79 13.95 11.57
N GLN A 201 -1.75 14.78 11.73
CA GLN A 201 -0.58 14.45 12.54
C GLN A 201 -0.74 14.86 13.99
#